data_AF-A0A933UFC3-F1
#
_entry.id   AF-A0A933UFC3-F1
#
_cell.length_a   1.000
_cell.length_b   1.000
_cell.length_c   1.000
_cell.angle_alpha   90.00
_cell.angle_beta   90.00
_cell.angle_gamma   90.00
#
_symmetry.space_group_name_H-M   'P 1'
#
loop_
_entity.id
_entity.type
_entity.pdbx_description
1 polymer ?
#
loop_
_entity_poly.entity_id
_entity_poly.type
_entity_poly.pdbx_seq_one_letter_code
_entity_poly.pdbx_strand_id
1 'polypeptide(L)'
;MEYIRIKTVTEEDFDQVITSAGGFRILEEGSADYRLNEAIIELKLVSEEGFEKTDRQRKLAKLFRETQPNRPVVLINPERLNESDSRNYYRIVEVPIKNACKKASKQLQITAERDSQPPVRVLVILNVGYTLLSPDEFKDVCFKCVRNDTSGIDWLVCGGIYFHSDKFDNYVIARFEDLPINLGRSFPSHDALGEAWGSYLNALMTEAIRNPLPFSEGRMPVIDLMFELDSIRYIKPAPGMPQSTFWPTGAAPRDNTSGIHNCPPVARTFPLLSDHEWKRFKDAMPSAARLKNTYRDWLKSYPDEELGSTEPLKPLVLIEVRFEDFAQWIKKPKTRWLFSDIGEFSSEVLHHRAMSLLEDAKEKEQTLVVPLDYIHLIVNEVGNDKANDFASIYFVSEVPGFERKEPLVENAKLFFEYGMAVAAAYAIKRKVNTILFTKVRIR
;
A
#
# COMPACT_ATOMS: atom_id res chain seq x y z
N MET A 1 4.64 -8.76 16.87
CA MET A 1 5.98 -8.16 16.91
C MET A 1 5.86 -6.74 16.43
N GLU A 2 6.47 -5.81 17.15
CA GLU A 2 6.47 -4.39 16.79
C GLU A 2 7.79 -4.04 16.11
N TYR A 3 7.81 -2.96 15.33
CA TYR A 3 9.02 -2.50 14.65
C TYR A 3 9.99 -1.88 15.66
N ILE A 4 11.27 -2.25 15.55
CA ILE A 4 12.37 -1.53 16.22
C ILE A 4 12.35 -0.06 15.75
N ARG A 5 12.75 0.85 16.63
CA ARG A 5 12.92 2.27 16.33
C ARG A 5 14.39 2.64 16.30
N ILE A 6 14.75 3.52 15.38
CA ILE A 6 16.10 4.08 15.31
C ILE A 6 16.05 5.58 15.58
N LYS A 7 17.07 6.10 16.27
CA LYS A 7 17.17 7.54 16.54
C LYS A 7 17.26 8.31 15.22
N THR A 8 16.55 9.43 15.13
CA THR A 8 16.68 10.37 14.01
C THR A 8 17.96 11.17 14.18
N VAL A 9 18.75 11.31 13.12
CA VAL A 9 19.96 12.13 13.10
C VAL A 9 19.60 13.59 13.36
N THR A 10 20.22 14.19 14.37
CA THR A 10 20.06 15.60 14.71
C THR A 10 21.27 16.42 14.28
N GLU A 11 21.18 17.76 14.41
CA GLU A 11 22.37 18.62 14.24
C GLU A 11 23.44 18.31 15.29
N GLU A 12 23.06 18.05 16.55
CA GLU A 12 24.00 17.69 17.63
C GLU A 12 24.77 16.40 17.33
N ASP A 13 24.10 15.42 16.70
CA ASP A 13 24.77 14.21 16.24
C ASP A 13 25.81 14.54 15.16
N PHE A 14 25.49 15.48 14.27
CA PHE A 14 26.40 15.91 13.21
C PHE A 14 27.55 16.81 13.73
N ASP A 15 27.34 17.58 14.80
CA ASP A 15 28.41 18.30 15.52
C ASP A 15 29.52 17.34 15.97
N GLN A 16 29.13 16.15 16.45
CA GLN A 16 30.07 15.10 16.88
C GLN A 16 30.82 14.50 15.69
N VAL A 17 30.14 14.29 14.56
CA VAL A 17 30.76 13.83 13.30
C VAL A 17 31.81 14.83 12.85
N ILE A 18 31.48 16.12 12.80
CA ILE A 18 32.40 17.18 12.40
C ILE A 18 33.59 17.27 13.34
N THR A 19 33.35 17.23 14.65
CA THR A 19 34.41 17.25 15.66
C THR A 19 35.35 16.04 15.52
N SER A 20 34.78 14.86 15.26
CA SER A 20 35.55 13.62 15.05
C SER A 20 36.39 13.66 13.76
N ALA A 21 35.93 14.38 12.75
CA ALA A 21 36.69 14.66 11.52
C ALA A 21 37.77 15.75 11.71
N GLY A 22 37.87 16.38 12.90
CA GLY A 22 38.83 17.45 13.20
C GLY A 22 38.32 18.86 12.88
N GLY A 23 37.03 19.02 12.59
CA GLY A 23 36.38 20.31 12.37
C GLY A 23 35.73 20.91 13.61
N PHE A 24 34.97 22.00 13.43
CA PHE A 24 34.21 22.65 14.49
C PHE A 24 32.96 23.39 13.94
N ARG A 25 31.99 23.66 14.82
CA ARG A 25 30.77 24.43 14.51
C ARG A 25 31.06 25.93 14.47
N ILE A 26 30.50 26.62 13.47
CA ILE A 26 30.50 28.08 13.37
C ILE A 26 29.26 28.60 14.09
N LEU A 27 29.43 29.54 15.02
CA LEU A 27 28.36 30.02 15.90
C LEU A 27 27.58 31.23 15.36
N GLU A 28 27.95 31.74 14.18
CA GLU A 28 27.37 32.97 13.63
C GLU A 28 26.06 32.69 12.88
N GLU A 29 25.00 33.43 13.20
CA GLU A 29 23.71 33.29 12.52
C GLU A 29 23.79 33.66 11.03
N GLY A 30 23.05 32.90 10.21
CA GLY A 30 22.99 33.11 8.76
C GLY A 30 24.27 32.73 8.00
N SER A 31 25.25 32.14 8.69
CA SER A 31 26.47 31.59 8.10
C SER A 31 26.32 30.08 7.81
N ALA A 32 27.39 29.48 7.29
CA ALA A 32 27.53 28.04 7.15
C ALA A 32 27.69 27.40 8.53
N ASP A 33 27.16 26.21 8.73
CA ASP A 33 27.15 25.57 10.05
C ASP A 33 28.55 25.16 10.57
N TYR A 34 29.50 24.77 9.69
CA TYR A 34 30.76 24.16 10.11
C TYR A 34 31.98 24.61 9.32
N ARG A 35 33.15 24.46 9.97
CA ARG A 35 34.47 24.53 9.36
C ARG A 35 35.15 23.16 9.47
N LEU A 36 35.69 22.67 8.36
CA LEU A 36 36.54 21.48 8.31
C LEU A 36 37.74 21.79 7.40
N ASN A 37 38.89 22.11 8.00
CA ASN A 37 40.11 22.44 7.29
C ASN A 37 39.90 23.53 6.21
N GLU A 38 39.99 23.16 4.93
CA GLU A 38 39.80 24.00 3.75
C GLU A 38 38.33 24.33 3.44
N ALA A 39 37.40 23.59 4.03
CA ALA A 39 35.99 23.63 3.67
C ALA A 39 35.13 24.33 4.73
N ILE A 40 34.15 25.07 4.24
CA ILE A 40 32.96 25.44 5.00
C ILE A 40 31.81 24.54 4.58
N ILE A 41 31.07 24.03 5.56
CA ILE A 41 30.04 23.03 5.34
C ILE A 41 28.71 23.57 5.85
N GLU A 42 27.69 23.50 5.02
CA GLU A 42 26.30 23.70 5.42
C GLU A 42 25.58 22.35 5.51
N LEU A 43 24.90 22.10 6.62
CA LEU A 43 24.08 20.91 6.81
C LEU A 43 22.61 21.21 6.48
N LYS A 44 21.98 20.31 5.74
CA LYS A 44 20.53 20.31 5.54
C LYS A 44 19.95 18.94 5.85
N LEU A 45 19.11 18.88 6.89
CA LEU A 45 18.33 17.70 7.23
C LEU A 45 16.95 17.80 6.53
N VAL A 46 16.62 16.81 5.70
CA VAL A 46 15.36 16.77 4.95
C VAL A 46 14.44 15.70 5.56
N SER A 47 13.42 16.16 6.26
CA SER A 47 12.50 15.33 7.06
C SER A 47 11.03 15.37 6.63
N GLU A 48 10.66 16.18 5.63
CA GLU A 48 9.25 16.37 5.26
C GLU A 48 8.60 15.04 4.83
N GLU A 49 7.48 14.60 5.43
CA GLU A 49 6.83 13.40 4.92
C GLU A 49 6.27 13.65 3.52
N GLY A 50 6.49 12.67 2.63
CA GLY A 50 6.25 12.79 1.20
C GLY A 50 4.88 13.34 0.81
N PHE A 51 3.83 13.04 1.58
CA PHE A 51 2.44 13.41 1.29
C PHE A 51 1.81 14.43 2.24
N GLU A 52 2.55 15.11 3.11
CA GLU A 52 1.94 16.09 4.05
C GLU A 52 1.19 17.23 3.35
N LYS A 53 1.71 17.72 2.21
CA LYS A 53 1.18 18.91 1.54
C LYS A 53 0.05 18.54 0.58
N THR A 54 -1.14 19.06 0.87
CA THR A 54 -2.35 18.88 0.03
C THR A 54 -2.15 19.31 -1.43
N ASP A 55 -1.37 20.36 -1.69
CA ASP A 55 -1.02 20.77 -3.06
C ASP A 55 -0.20 19.71 -3.79
N ARG A 56 0.74 19.05 -3.10
CA ARG A 56 1.54 17.97 -3.67
C ARG A 56 0.66 16.75 -3.95
N GLN A 57 -0.19 16.37 -3.00
CA GLN A 57 -1.19 15.30 -3.17
C GLN A 57 -2.04 15.53 -4.42
N ARG A 58 -2.61 16.74 -4.61
CA ARG A 58 -3.41 17.08 -5.79
C ARG A 58 -2.63 16.93 -7.11
N LYS A 59 -1.38 17.41 -7.15
CA LYS A 59 -0.53 17.32 -8.35
C LYS A 59 -0.19 15.86 -8.70
N LEU A 60 0.16 15.06 -7.69
CA LEU A 60 0.43 13.63 -7.87
C LEU A 60 -0.82 12.86 -8.26
N ALA A 61 -1.96 13.16 -7.63
CA ALA A 61 -3.23 12.53 -7.96
C ALA A 61 -3.61 12.78 -9.43
N LYS A 62 -3.51 14.04 -9.89
CA LYS A 62 -3.73 14.38 -11.30
C LYS A 62 -2.82 13.58 -12.23
N LEU A 63 -1.51 13.52 -11.92
CA LEU A 63 -0.52 12.84 -12.74
C LEU A 63 -0.79 11.33 -12.88
N PHE A 64 -1.10 10.65 -11.79
CA PHE A 64 -1.27 9.19 -11.80
C PHE A 64 -2.68 8.72 -12.10
N ARG A 65 -3.70 9.58 -11.95
CA ARG A 65 -5.09 9.20 -12.22
C ARG A 65 -5.35 8.95 -13.70
N GLU A 66 -4.73 9.74 -14.57
CA GLU A 66 -4.91 9.65 -16.03
C GLU A 66 -4.49 8.28 -16.58
N THR A 67 -3.43 7.67 -16.02
CA THR A 67 -2.91 6.36 -16.45
C THR A 67 -3.59 5.17 -15.76
N GLN A 68 -4.36 5.41 -14.70
CA GLN A 68 -5.03 4.39 -13.89
C GLN A 68 -6.51 4.74 -13.67
N PRO A 69 -7.31 4.83 -14.76
CA PRO A 69 -8.72 5.16 -14.67
C PRO A 69 -9.50 4.07 -13.93
N ASN A 70 -10.58 4.47 -13.25
CA ASN A 70 -11.54 3.56 -12.60
C ASN A 70 -10.97 2.62 -11.53
N ARG A 71 -9.72 2.82 -11.08
CA ARG A 71 -9.17 2.09 -9.93
C ARG A 71 -9.51 2.81 -8.62
N PRO A 72 -9.91 2.09 -7.56
CA PRO A 72 -10.14 2.67 -6.24
C PRO A 72 -8.83 2.92 -5.48
N VAL A 73 -7.74 2.30 -5.95
CA VAL A 73 -6.38 2.43 -5.45
C VAL A 73 -5.46 2.72 -6.63
N VAL A 74 -4.77 3.85 -6.59
CA VAL A 74 -3.85 4.34 -7.61
C VAL A 74 -2.42 4.22 -7.10
N LEU A 75 -1.59 3.54 -7.88
CA LEU A 75 -0.19 3.31 -7.54
C LEU A 75 0.67 4.49 -7.99
N ILE A 76 1.41 5.08 -7.07
CA ILE A 76 2.43 6.09 -7.32
C ILE A 76 3.74 5.35 -7.57
N ASN A 77 4.00 5.03 -8.84
CA ASN A 77 5.25 4.42 -9.28
C ASN A 77 5.81 5.21 -10.49
N PRO A 78 6.88 6.01 -10.30
CA PRO A 78 7.44 6.83 -11.37
C PRO A 78 8.07 6.01 -12.52
N GLU A 79 8.47 4.76 -12.29
CA GLU A 79 9.06 3.89 -13.33
C GLU A 79 8.05 3.48 -14.41
N ARG A 80 6.75 3.59 -14.11
CA ARG A 80 5.66 3.28 -15.06
C ARG A 80 5.22 4.49 -15.88
N LEU A 81 5.77 5.66 -15.60
CA LEU A 81 5.46 6.88 -16.34
C LEU A 81 6.29 6.95 -17.62
N ASN A 82 5.74 7.60 -18.65
CA ASN A 82 6.56 8.03 -19.79
C ASN A 82 7.56 9.11 -19.33
N GLU A 83 8.53 9.42 -20.19
CA GLU A 83 9.61 10.34 -19.84
C GLU A 83 9.13 11.75 -19.43
N SER A 84 8.10 12.28 -20.09
CA SER A 84 7.53 13.60 -19.78
C SER A 84 6.87 13.61 -18.40
N ASP A 85 6.07 12.58 -18.10
CA ASP A 85 5.36 12.47 -16.84
C ASP A 85 6.30 12.13 -15.68
N SER A 86 7.34 11.35 -15.93
CA SER A 86 8.43 11.11 -14.98
C SER A 86 9.14 12.42 -14.62
N ARG A 87 9.47 13.27 -15.61
CA ARG A 87 10.01 14.62 -15.35
C ARG A 87 9.06 15.49 -14.52
N ASN A 88 7.76 15.43 -14.78
CA ASN A 88 6.75 16.15 -14.01
C ASN A 88 6.67 15.64 -12.57
N TYR A 89 6.74 14.32 -12.35
CA TYR A 89 6.81 13.72 -11.02
C TYR A 89 8.00 14.28 -10.23
N TYR A 90 9.22 14.20 -10.79
CA TYR A 90 10.42 14.70 -10.09
C TYR A 90 10.36 16.20 -9.81
N ARG A 91 9.74 16.99 -10.69
CA ARG A 91 9.51 18.42 -10.45
C ARG A 91 8.54 18.70 -9.29
N ILE A 92 7.57 17.81 -9.04
CA ILE A 92 6.63 17.95 -7.92
C ILE A 92 7.33 17.66 -6.58
N VAL A 93 8.19 16.64 -6.56
CA VAL A 93 8.86 16.15 -5.34
C VAL A 93 10.17 16.87 -5.03
N GLU A 94 10.83 17.51 -6.00
CA GLU A 94 12.11 18.22 -5.77
C GLU A 94 11.98 19.50 -4.93
N VAL A 95 10.77 20.06 -4.76
CA VAL A 95 10.57 21.40 -4.15
C VAL A 95 11.25 21.57 -2.77
N PRO A 96 11.12 20.65 -1.80
CA PRO A 96 11.78 20.79 -0.50
C PRO A 96 13.31 20.79 -0.62
N ILE A 97 13.85 19.90 -1.45
CA ILE A 97 15.28 19.76 -1.72
C ILE A 97 15.83 21.02 -2.39
N LYS A 98 15.13 21.51 -3.42
CA LYS A 98 15.46 22.76 -4.13
C LYS A 98 15.55 23.94 -3.18
N ASN A 99 14.58 24.07 -2.26
CA ASN A 99 14.58 25.14 -1.27
C ASN A 99 15.75 25.00 -0.27
N ALA A 100 16.07 23.78 0.16
CA ALA A 100 17.23 23.52 1.02
C ALA A 100 18.54 23.89 0.33
N CYS A 101 18.74 23.46 -0.92
CA CYS A 101 19.92 23.78 -1.72
C CYS A 101 20.09 25.30 -1.91
N LYS A 102 19.01 26.03 -2.23
CA LYS A 102 19.04 27.49 -2.39
C LYS A 102 19.40 28.22 -1.10
N LYS A 103 18.90 27.77 0.05
CA LYS A 103 19.25 28.35 1.35
C LYS A 103 20.73 28.09 1.66
N ALA A 104 21.17 26.85 1.49
CA ALA A 104 22.56 26.48 1.72
C ALA A 104 23.54 27.27 0.85
N SER A 105 23.26 27.39 -0.45
CA SER A 105 24.09 28.17 -1.36
C SER A 105 24.27 29.63 -0.91
N LYS A 106 23.25 30.24 -0.30
CA LYS A 106 23.34 31.61 0.22
C LYS A 106 24.22 31.67 1.48
N GLN A 107 24.01 30.76 2.42
CA GLN A 107 24.79 30.69 3.67
C GLN A 107 26.28 30.45 3.39
N LEU A 108 26.59 29.54 2.46
CA LEU A 108 27.95 29.25 2.03
C LEU A 108 28.62 30.46 1.35
N GLN A 109 27.90 31.20 0.51
CA GLN A 109 28.42 32.41 -0.12
C GLN A 109 28.72 33.51 0.91
N ILE A 110 27.77 33.81 1.80
CA ILE A 110 27.92 34.80 2.87
C ILE A 110 29.14 34.48 3.75
N THR A 111 29.34 33.21 4.05
CA THR A 111 30.46 32.76 4.89
C THR A 111 31.79 32.85 4.14
N ALA A 112 31.83 32.44 2.87
CA ALA A 112 33.03 32.50 2.05
C ALA A 112 33.55 33.93 1.86
N GLU A 113 32.67 34.94 1.83
CA GLU A 113 33.04 36.37 1.73
C GLU A 113 33.81 36.89 2.95
N ARG A 114 33.75 36.18 4.09
CA ARG A 114 34.42 36.57 5.34
C ARG A 114 35.86 36.04 5.43
N ASP A 115 36.20 35.06 4.60
CA ASP A 115 37.51 34.46 4.61
C ASP A 115 38.50 35.21 3.72
N SER A 116 39.74 35.31 4.20
CA SER A 116 40.85 35.89 3.42
C SER A 116 41.25 35.04 2.22
N GLN A 117 41.03 33.73 2.28
CA GLN A 117 41.20 32.79 1.17
C GLN A 117 39.86 32.10 0.89
N PRO A 118 39.41 32.03 -0.37
CA PRO A 118 38.10 31.45 -0.67
C PRO A 118 38.04 29.97 -0.27
N PRO A 119 37.22 29.60 0.74
CA PRO A 119 37.11 28.23 1.20
C PRO A 119 36.41 27.36 0.15
N VAL A 120 36.53 26.05 0.29
CA VAL A 120 35.72 25.09 -0.46
C VAL A 120 34.31 25.09 0.14
N ARG A 121 33.28 25.28 -0.70
CA ARG A 121 31.89 25.38 -0.23
C ARG A 121 31.19 24.03 -0.39
N VAL A 122 30.88 23.38 0.71
CA VAL A 122 30.32 22.03 0.73
C VAL A 122 28.89 22.08 1.27
N LEU A 123 27.95 21.47 0.55
CA LEU A 123 26.62 21.17 1.07
C LEU A 123 26.59 19.71 1.51
N VAL A 124 26.33 19.45 2.79
CA VAL A 124 25.91 18.13 3.27
C VAL A 124 24.39 18.12 3.38
N ILE A 125 23.72 17.27 2.60
CA ILE A 125 22.26 17.12 2.65
C ILE A 125 21.89 15.67 2.99
N LEU A 126 21.18 15.52 4.12
CA LEU A 126 20.80 14.21 4.66
C LEU A 126 19.30 13.99 4.57
N ASN A 127 18.89 12.88 3.96
CA ASN A 127 17.52 12.40 4.05
C ASN A 127 17.29 11.71 5.40
N VAL A 128 16.49 12.34 6.25
CA VAL A 128 16.15 11.85 7.59
C VAL A 128 14.67 11.50 7.74
N GLY A 129 13.88 11.61 6.67
CA GLY A 129 12.42 11.34 6.71
C GLY A 129 11.68 11.47 5.38
N TYR A 130 12.33 11.95 4.33
CA TYR A 130 11.75 12.09 2.99
C TYR A 130 11.73 10.75 2.24
N THR A 131 10.85 9.84 2.67
CA THR A 131 10.74 8.46 2.13
C THR A 131 10.06 8.37 0.77
N LEU A 132 9.64 9.49 0.19
CA LEU A 132 9.06 9.54 -1.15
C LEU A 132 10.09 9.26 -2.25
N LEU A 133 11.39 9.39 -1.97
CA LEU A 133 12.47 9.10 -2.92
C LEU A 133 13.31 7.95 -2.40
N SER A 134 13.69 7.05 -3.30
CA SER A 134 14.76 6.09 -3.03
C SER A 134 16.09 6.81 -2.76
N PRO A 135 17.11 6.13 -2.21
CA PRO A 135 18.43 6.72 -2.01
C PRO A 135 19.02 7.32 -3.29
N ASP A 136 18.92 6.61 -4.42
CA ASP A 136 19.45 7.09 -5.69
C ASP A 136 18.58 8.22 -6.27
N GLU A 137 17.25 8.12 -6.18
CA GLU A 137 16.37 9.22 -6.60
C GLU A 137 16.64 10.51 -5.81
N PHE A 138 16.87 10.40 -4.49
CA PHE A 138 17.20 11.55 -3.65
C PHE A 138 18.52 12.19 -4.06
N LYS A 139 19.55 11.37 -4.29
CA LYS A 139 20.86 11.82 -4.79
C LYS A 139 20.74 12.56 -6.13
N ASP A 140 20.04 11.98 -7.09
CA ASP A 140 19.88 12.56 -8.43
C ASP A 140 19.13 13.89 -8.39
N VAL A 141 18.09 13.98 -7.55
CA VAL A 141 17.34 15.23 -7.35
C VAL A 141 18.19 16.29 -6.67
N CYS A 142 18.97 15.93 -5.63
CA CYS A 142 19.92 16.83 -4.97
C CYS A 142 20.96 17.36 -5.97
N PHE A 143 21.59 16.48 -6.73
CA PHE A 143 22.59 16.83 -7.73
C PHE A 143 22.04 17.77 -8.80
N LYS A 144 20.86 17.44 -9.35
CA LYS A 144 20.15 18.30 -10.31
C LYS A 144 19.86 19.68 -9.73
N CYS A 145 19.34 19.75 -8.50
CA CYS A 145 19.03 21.02 -7.83
C CYS A 145 20.28 21.87 -7.65
N VAL A 146 21.36 21.29 -7.12
CA VAL A 146 22.63 22.00 -6.92
C VAL A 146 23.18 22.54 -8.24
N ARG A 147 23.25 21.71 -9.29
CA ARG A 147 23.78 22.13 -10.60
C ARG A 147 22.99 23.22 -11.30
N ASN A 148 21.66 23.18 -11.20
CA ASN A 148 20.79 24.06 -12.01
C ASN A 148 20.33 25.30 -11.25
N ASP A 149 20.21 25.23 -9.93
CA ASP A 149 19.60 26.30 -9.12
C ASP A 149 20.61 27.06 -8.24
N THR A 150 21.88 26.66 -8.23
CA THR A 150 22.90 27.26 -7.36
C THR A 150 24.23 27.47 -8.08
N SER A 151 24.99 28.46 -7.63
CA SER A 151 26.39 28.67 -8.02
C SER A 151 27.35 28.76 -6.81
N GLY A 152 26.79 28.62 -5.60
CA GLY A 152 27.48 28.77 -4.32
C GLY A 152 28.07 27.49 -3.75
N ILE A 153 27.97 26.37 -4.47
CA ILE A 153 28.31 25.04 -3.96
C ILE A 153 29.39 24.44 -4.87
N ASP A 154 30.51 24.06 -4.28
CA ASP A 154 31.62 23.41 -4.98
C ASP A 154 31.54 21.89 -4.85
N TRP A 155 31.04 21.38 -3.73
CA TRP A 155 30.85 19.95 -3.46
C TRP A 155 29.49 19.68 -2.82
N LEU A 156 28.90 18.56 -3.21
CA LEU A 156 27.66 18.04 -2.63
C LEU A 156 27.98 16.71 -1.95
N VAL A 157 27.70 16.60 -0.66
CA VAL A 157 27.66 15.33 0.06
C VAL A 157 26.19 14.98 0.29
N CYS A 158 25.73 13.92 -0.33
CA CYS A 158 24.35 13.46 -0.22
C CYS A 158 24.31 12.17 0.58
N GLY A 159 23.49 12.15 1.63
CA GLY A 159 23.38 10.98 2.47
C GLY A 159 22.01 10.80 3.10
N GLY A 160 21.93 9.82 3.97
CA GLY A 160 20.72 9.51 4.70
C GLY A 160 20.77 8.11 5.27
N ILE A 161 19.93 7.86 6.26
CA ILE A 161 19.76 6.53 6.85
C ILE A 161 18.42 6.02 6.35
N TYR A 162 18.40 4.90 5.64
CA TYR A 162 17.17 4.27 5.13
C TYR A 162 16.99 2.95 5.86
N PHE A 163 15.96 2.89 6.71
CA PHE A 163 15.70 1.74 7.55
C PHE A 163 14.49 0.99 7.01
N HIS A 164 14.66 -0.29 6.74
CA HIS A 164 13.61 -1.19 6.25
C HIS A 164 13.45 -2.33 7.25
N SER A 165 12.22 -2.75 7.50
CA SER A 165 11.95 -3.83 8.46
C SER A 165 10.64 -4.54 8.11
N ASP A 166 10.59 -5.85 8.37
CA ASP A 166 9.36 -6.65 8.35
C ASP A 166 8.97 -7.11 9.77
N LYS A 167 9.44 -6.37 10.78
CA LYS A 167 9.34 -6.66 12.22
C LYS A 167 10.39 -7.66 12.71
N PHE A 168 10.86 -8.58 11.86
CA PHE A 168 11.90 -9.55 12.24
C PHE A 168 13.24 -9.19 11.60
N ASP A 169 13.29 -9.18 10.27
CA ASP A 169 14.46 -8.77 9.51
C ASP A 169 14.53 -7.25 9.44
N ASN A 170 15.73 -6.70 9.65
CA ASN A 170 15.99 -5.28 9.73
C ASN A 170 17.19 -4.94 8.85
N TYR A 171 17.00 -4.02 7.90
CA TYR A 171 18.03 -3.56 6.97
C TYR A 171 18.22 -2.07 7.13
N VAL A 172 19.47 -1.63 7.30
CA VAL A 172 19.83 -0.22 7.29
C VAL A 172 20.78 0.05 6.15
N ILE A 173 20.35 0.92 5.25
CA ILE A 173 21.14 1.43 4.13
C ILE A 173 21.50 2.87 4.49
N ALA A 174 22.75 3.09 4.87
CA ALA A 174 23.25 4.41 5.21
C ALA A 174 24.19 4.90 4.10
N ARG A 175 23.66 5.75 3.21
CA ARG A 175 24.43 6.35 2.11
C ARG A 175 25.08 7.64 2.58
N PHE A 176 26.28 7.92 2.09
CA PHE A 176 27.01 9.17 2.31
C PHE A 176 28.01 9.33 1.17
N GLU A 177 27.52 9.89 0.06
CA GLU A 177 28.26 9.99 -1.20
C GLU A 177 28.63 11.45 -1.47
N ASP A 178 29.91 11.71 -1.72
CA ASP A 178 30.43 13.00 -2.14
C ASP A 178 30.48 13.11 -3.68
N LEU A 179 30.08 14.27 -4.18
CA LEU A 179 29.94 14.57 -5.59
C LEU A 179 30.58 15.94 -5.86
N PRO A 180 31.69 16.01 -6.63
CA PRO A 180 32.28 17.28 -7.00
C PRO A 180 31.38 17.98 -8.01
N ILE A 181 30.99 19.22 -7.70
CA ILE A 181 30.20 20.09 -8.59
C ILE A 181 31.14 21.00 -9.38
N ASN A 182 32.14 21.55 -8.68
CA ASN A 182 33.18 22.39 -9.25
C ASN A 182 34.52 21.63 -9.25
N LEU A 183 34.87 21.03 -10.40
CA LEU A 183 36.10 20.25 -10.57
C LEU A 183 37.39 21.05 -10.32
N GLY A 184 37.32 22.38 -10.36
CA GLY A 184 38.47 23.25 -10.06
C GLY A 184 38.73 23.49 -8.58
N ARG A 185 37.84 23.01 -7.69
CA ARG A 185 37.96 23.14 -6.23
C ARG A 185 38.08 21.74 -5.65
N SER A 186 39.25 21.40 -5.08
CA SER A 186 39.44 20.10 -4.41
C SER A 186 38.90 20.14 -3.00
N PHE A 187 38.33 19.03 -2.50
CA PHE A 187 37.93 18.85 -1.10
C PHE A 187 38.68 17.67 -0.47
N PRO A 188 40.00 17.77 -0.18
CA PRO A 188 40.78 16.66 0.40
C PRO A 188 40.22 16.09 1.71
N SER A 189 39.50 16.90 2.50
CA SER A 189 38.94 16.45 3.78
C SER A 189 37.67 15.58 3.66
N HIS A 190 37.23 15.22 2.45
CA HIS A 190 36.05 14.38 2.24
C HIS A 190 36.18 12.97 2.85
N ASP A 191 37.35 12.34 2.76
CA ASP A 191 37.60 11.01 3.35
C ASP A 191 37.46 11.02 4.87
N ALA A 192 38.05 12.02 5.55
CA ALA A 192 37.96 12.17 7.00
C ALA A 192 36.50 12.37 7.46
N LEU A 193 35.71 13.12 6.69
CA LEU A 193 34.28 13.30 6.95
C LEU A 193 33.51 11.98 6.78
N GLY A 194 33.82 11.21 5.73
CA GLY A 194 33.22 9.89 5.48
C GLY A 194 33.54 8.86 6.58
N GLU A 195 34.79 8.82 7.03
CA GLU A 195 35.22 7.94 8.13
C GLU A 195 34.54 8.30 9.47
N ALA A 196 34.42 9.59 9.76
CA ALA A 196 33.72 10.07 10.95
C ALA A 196 32.22 9.71 10.90
N TRP A 197 31.58 9.87 9.74
CA TRP A 197 30.19 9.45 9.53
C TRP A 197 30.01 7.93 9.70
N GLY A 198 30.91 7.13 9.13
CA GLY A 198 30.89 5.67 9.29
C GLY A 198 31.04 5.23 10.76
N SER A 199 31.90 5.91 11.52
CA SER A 199 32.09 5.66 12.95
C SER A 199 30.84 6.00 13.76
N TYR A 200 30.20 7.13 13.47
CA TYR A 200 28.91 7.50 14.06
C TYR A 200 27.82 6.47 13.76
N LEU A 201 27.69 6.03 12.51
CA LEU A 201 26.70 5.02 12.11
C LEU A 201 26.88 3.70 12.85
N ASN A 202 28.13 3.23 13.01
CA ASN A 202 28.42 2.00 13.75
C ASN A 202 27.99 2.12 15.21
N ALA A 203 28.25 3.26 15.85
CA ALA A 203 27.81 3.53 17.22
C ALA A 203 26.28 3.57 17.31
N LEU A 204 25.62 4.29 16.39
CA LEU A 204 24.17 4.41 16.31
C LEU A 204 23.48 3.05 16.16
N MET A 205 23.97 2.20 15.25
CA MET A 205 23.39 0.87 15.01
C MET A 205 23.64 -0.09 16.17
N THR A 206 24.81 0.01 16.82
CA THR A 206 25.10 -0.75 18.04
C THR A 206 24.13 -0.37 19.15
N GLU A 207 23.86 0.93 19.32
CA GLU A 207 22.94 1.43 20.34
C GLU A 207 21.50 1.02 20.05
N ALA A 208 21.05 1.08 18.79
CA ALA A 208 19.70 0.68 18.39
C ALA A 208 19.37 -0.79 18.75
N ILE A 209 20.39 -1.67 18.77
CA ILE A 209 20.24 -3.08 19.16
C ILE A 209 20.36 -3.27 20.66
N ARG A 210 21.34 -2.61 21.30
CA ARG A 210 21.63 -2.79 22.73
C ARG A 210 20.61 -2.11 23.64
N ASN A 211 20.15 -0.93 23.24
CA ASN A 211 19.26 -0.07 23.99
C ASN A 211 18.18 0.48 23.04
N PRO A 212 17.24 -0.36 22.57
CA PRO A 212 16.21 0.06 21.63
C PRO A 212 15.34 1.17 22.22
N LEU A 213 15.06 2.18 21.42
CA LEU A 213 14.18 3.28 21.82
C LEU A 213 12.74 2.78 22.08
N PRO A 214 12.00 3.44 22.99
CA PRO A 214 10.57 3.21 23.13
C PRO A 214 9.82 3.43 21.81
N PHE A 215 8.69 2.74 21.60
CA PHE A 215 7.92 2.85 20.35
C PHE A 215 7.35 4.25 20.07
N SER A 216 7.15 5.05 21.12
CA SER A 216 6.74 6.45 21.04
C SER A 216 7.86 7.38 20.58
N GLU A 217 9.10 6.89 20.53
CA GLU A 217 10.29 7.67 20.25
C GLU A 217 11.04 7.10 19.03
N GLY A 218 11.69 7.98 18.29
CA GLY A 218 12.48 7.60 17.12
C GLY A 218 11.67 7.29 15.86
N ARG A 219 12.40 6.94 14.81
CA ARG A 219 11.91 6.84 13.44
C ARG A 219 11.49 5.41 13.12
N MET A 220 10.41 5.29 12.36
CA MET A 220 9.92 4.04 11.80
C MET A 220 10.73 3.56 10.60
N PRO A 221 10.68 2.26 10.28
CA PRO A 221 11.10 1.81 8.98
C PRO A 221 10.30 2.52 7.88
N VAL A 222 10.85 2.53 6.66
CA VAL A 222 10.15 2.97 5.46
C VAL A 222 8.92 2.08 5.28
N ILE A 223 7.74 2.67 5.42
CA ILE A 223 6.43 2.05 5.23
C ILE A 223 5.72 2.65 4.02
N ASP A 224 4.62 2.02 3.61
CA ASP A 224 3.79 2.51 2.52
C ASP A 224 3.36 3.95 2.79
N LEU A 225 3.59 4.83 1.83
CA LEU A 225 3.07 6.19 1.87
C LEU A 225 1.70 6.19 1.20
N MET A 226 0.70 6.80 1.84
CA MET A 226 -0.64 6.88 1.27
C MET A 226 -1.39 8.17 1.61
N PHE A 227 -2.33 8.53 0.75
CA PHE A 227 -3.35 9.55 1.03
C PHE A 227 -4.66 9.21 0.30
N GLU A 228 -5.77 9.80 0.75
CA GLU A 228 -7.08 9.67 0.08
C GLU A 228 -7.46 11.02 -0.54
N LEU A 229 -7.94 10.99 -1.79
CA LEU A 229 -8.50 12.16 -2.48
C LEU A 229 -9.72 11.70 -3.29
N ASP A 230 -10.86 12.36 -3.11
CA ASP A 230 -12.12 12.00 -3.78
C ASP A 230 -12.50 10.52 -3.62
N SER A 231 -12.32 9.98 -2.40
CA SER A 231 -12.54 8.56 -2.04
C SER A 231 -11.65 7.54 -2.78
N ILE A 232 -10.62 8.02 -3.49
CA ILE A 232 -9.60 7.19 -4.15
C ILE A 232 -8.34 7.20 -3.28
N ARG A 233 -7.81 6.01 -3.05
CA ARG A 233 -6.54 5.83 -2.33
C ARG A 233 -5.38 5.99 -3.30
N TYR A 234 -4.40 6.80 -2.96
CA TYR A 234 -3.13 6.91 -3.67
C TYR A 234 -2.03 6.35 -2.77
N ILE A 235 -1.20 5.47 -3.30
CA ILE A 235 -0.20 4.76 -2.51
C ILE A 235 1.13 4.65 -3.27
N LYS A 236 2.23 4.99 -2.60
CA LYS A 236 3.59 4.57 -2.98
C LYS A 236 3.99 3.45 -2.03
N PRO A 237 3.98 2.17 -2.49
CA PRO A 237 4.42 1.06 -1.66
C PRO A 237 5.86 1.27 -1.17
N ALA A 238 6.15 0.79 0.03
CA ALA A 238 7.52 0.72 0.52
C ALA A 238 8.34 -0.22 -0.38
N PRO A 239 9.62 0.09 -0.63
CA PRO A 239 10.49 -0.78 -1.42
C PRO A 239 10.47 -2.23 -0.90
N GLY A 240 10.40 -3.17 -1.84
CA GLY A 240 10.45 -4.59 -1.52
C GLY A 240 11.76 -4.97 -0.79
N MET A 241 11.62 -5.76 0.28
CA MET A 241 12.76 -6.31 1.00
C MET A 241 13.20 -7.66 0.43
N PRO A 242 14.46 -8.08 0.67
CA PRO A 242 14.93 -9.42 0.39
C PRO A 242 14.03 -10.49 1.02
N GLN A 243 14.04 -11.69 0.43
CA GLN A 243 13.28 -12.80 0.96
C GLN A 243 13.79 -13.20 2.35
N SER A 244 12.89 -13.20 3.33
CA SER A 244 13.19 -13.64 4.68
C SER A 244 13.28 -15.16 4.76
N THR A 245 14.26 -15.67 5.51
CA THR A 245 14.32 -17.10 5.86
C THR A 245 13.49 -17.43 7.10
N PHE A 246 13.06 -16.43 7.86
CA PHE A 246 12.24 -16.61 9.05
C PHE A 246 10.77 -16.88 8.70
N TRP A 247 10.24 -16.15 7.71
CA TRP A 247 8.84 -16.30 7.30
C TRP A 247 8.66 -17.46 6.31
N PRO A 248 7.68 -18.38 6.50
CA PRO A 248 7.48 -19.53 5.62
C PRO A 248 7.22 -19.17 4.15
N THR A 249 6.64 -17.99 3.91
CA THR A 249 6.34 -17.50 2.55
C THR A 249 7.40 -16.52 2.03
N GLY A 250 8.52 -16.37 2.75
CA GLY A 250 9.59 -15.46 2.41
C GLY A 250 9.33 -13.98 2.74
N ALA A 251 8.19 -13.65 3.34
CA ALA A 251 7.84 -12.30 3.74
C ALA A 251 6.90 -12.30 4.95
N ALA A 252 6.96 -11.23 5.76
CA ALA A 252 6.08 -11.09 6.89
C ALA A 252 4.60 -11.07 6.49
N PRO A 253 3.71 -11.53 7.38
CA PRO A 253 2.28 -11.32 7.24
C PRO A 253 1.95 -9.83 7.11
N ARG A 254 1.13 -9.51 6.10
CA ARG A 254 0.62 -8.15 5.86
C ARG A 254 -0.32 -7.72 6.99
N ASP A 255 -0.26 -6.44 7.32
CA ASP A 255 -1.19 -5.83 8.28
C ASP A 255 -2.61 -5.81 7.69
N ASN A 256 -3.61 -5.71 8.56
CA ASN A 256 -5.01 -5.60 8.16
C ASN A 256 -5.68 -4.43 8.88
N THR A 257 -5.56 -3.23 8.32
CA THR A 257 -6.23 -2.02 8.85
C THR A 257 -7.60 -1.76 8.21
N SER A 258 -8.14 -2.72 7.45
CA SER A 258 -9.43 -2.56 6.75
C SER A 258 -10.64 -2.40 7.69
N GLY A 259 -10.47 -2.69 8.98
CA GLY A 259 -11.55 -2.77 9.97
C GLY A 259 -12.40 -4.04 9.85
N ILE A 260 -12.08 -4.93 8.91
CA ILE A 260 -12.78 -6.20 8.70
C ILE A 260 -12.06 -7.30 9.46
N HIS A 261 -12.61 -7.66 10.62
CA HIS A 261 -12.13 -8.77 11.45
C HIS A 261 -12.93 -10.06 11.26
N ASN A 262 -14.19 -9.94 10.86
CA ASN A 262 -15.08 -11.05 10.51
C ASN A 262 -15.60 -10.82 9.09
N CYS A 263 -15.86 -11.90 8.34
CA CYS A 263 -16.39 -11.79 6.99
C CYS A 263 -17.74 -11.04 6.99
N PRO A 264 -17.84 -9.88 6.30
CA PRO A 264 -19.11 -9.19 6.15
C PRO A 264 -20.10 -10.04 5.34
N PRO A 265 -21.41 -9.72 5.37
CA PRO A 265 -22.38 -10.36 4.50
C PRO A 265 -22.00 -10.17 3.02
N VAL A 266 -21.81 -11.29 2.31
CA VAL A 266 -21.33 -11.33 0.91
C VAL A 266 -22.43 -11.63 -0.11
N ALA A 267 -23.67 -11.82 0.35
CA ALA A 267 -24.79 -12.18 -0.49
C ALA A 267 -26.11 -11.80 0.18
N ARG A 268 -27.15 -11.65 -0.65
CA ARG A 268 -28.54 -11.71 -0.22
C ARG A 268 -29.11 -13.04 -0.70
N THR A 269 -29.66 -13.85 0.20
CA THR A 269 -30.29 -15.11 -0.21
C THR A 269 -31.77 -14.92 -0.45
N PHE A 270 -32.29 -15.59 -1.48
CA PHE A 270 -33.72 -15.73 -1.70
C PHE A 270 -34.07 -17.21 -1.92
N PRO A 271 -35.06 -17.76 -1.20
CA PRO A 271 -35.39 -19.17 -1.34
C PRO A 271 -36.02 -19.43 -2.71
N LEU A 272 -35.44 -20.33 -3.48
CA LEU A 272 -36.00 -20.86 -4.71
C LEU A 272 -36.83 -22.10 -4.38
N LEU A 273 -38.14 -21.99 -4.54
CA LEU A 273 -39.09 -23.05 -4.27
C LEU A 273 -39.67 -23.55 -5.59
N SER A 274 -39.77 -24.87 -5.75
CA SER A 274 -40.62 -25.46 -6.80
C SER A 274 -42.10 -25.25 -6.44
N ASP A 275 -43.02 -25.44 -7.38
CA ASP A 275 -44.47 -25.34 -7.10
C ASP A 275 -44.90 -26.30 -5.97
N HIS A 276 -44.34 -27.50 -5.96
CA HIS A 276 -44.58 -28.50 -4.92
C HIS A 276 -44.09 -28.03 -3.54
N GLU A 277 -42.83 -27.58 -3.45
CA GLU A 277 -42.27 -27.11 -2.18
C GLU A 277 -42.97 -25.84 -1.69
N TRP A 278 -43.29 -24.90 -2.59
CA TRP A 278 -44.03 -23.69 -2.28
C TRP A 278 -45.39 -23.99 -1.65
N LYS A 279 -46.15 -24.95 -2.20
CA LYS A 279 -47.43 -25.39 -1.60
C LYS A 279 -47.25 -25.91 -0.18
N ARG A 280 -46.26 -26.79 0.05
CA ARG A 280 -45.96 -27.31 1.39
C ARG A 280 -45.63 -26.21 2.40
N PHE A 281 -44.82 -25.22 1.99
CA PHE A 281 -44.50 -24.06 2.81
C PHE A 281 -45.71 -23.15 3.04
N LYS A 282 -46.56 -22.93 2.03
CA LYS A 282 -47.78 -22.12 2.15
C LYS A 282 -48.80 -22.77 3.07
N ASP A 283 -48.95 -24.10 3.01
CA ASP A 283 -49.81 -24.86 3.91
C ASP A 283 -49.28 -24.84 5.35
N ALA A 284 -47.95 -24.86 5.52
CA ALA A 284 -47.33 -24.76 6.83
C ALA A 284 -47.39 -23.36 7.44
N MET A 285 -47.37 -22.31 6.61
CA MET A 285 -47.35 -20.90 7.00
C MET A 285 -48.37 -20.09 6.18
N PRO A 286 -49.67 -20.31 6.36
CA PRO A 286 -50.71 -19.72 5.51
C PRO A 286 -50.72 -18.19 5.58
N SER A 287 -50.39 -17.62 6.74
CA SER A 287 -50.34 -16.17 7.00
C SER A 287 -49.07 -15.47 6.47
N ALA A 288 -48.08 -16.19 5.94
CA ALA A 288 -46.85 -15.59 5.42
C ALA A 288 -47.12 -14.82 4.11
N ALA A 289 -47.29 -13.50 4.21
CA ALA A 289 -47.55 -12.62 3.08
C ALA A 289 -46.43 -12.66 2.02
N ARG A 290 -45.18 -12.90 2.44
CA ARG A 290 -44.01 -13.02 1.55
C ARG A 290 -44.12 -14.20 0.57
N LEU A 291 -44.76 -15.32 0.95
CA LEU A 291 -45.00 -16.45 0.04
C LEU A 291 -46.04 -16.16 -1.04
N LYS A 292 -46.68 -14.98 -1.02
CA LYS A 292 -47.77 -14.57 -1.92
C LYS A 292 -48.97 -15.54 -1.87
N ASN A 293 -49.98 -15.26 -2.69
CA ASN A 293 -51.21 -16.06 -2.75
C ASN A 293 -51.14 -17.16 -3.82
N THR A 294 -50.34 -16.97 -4.86
CA THR A 294 -50.13 -17.95 -5.94
C THR A 294 -48.65 -18.16 -6.19
N TYR A 295 -48.28 -19.36 -6.66
CA TYR A 295 -46.90 -19.65 -7.07
C TYR A 295 -46.41 -18.74 -8.20
N ARG A 296 -47.31 -18.34 -9.11
CA ARG A 296 -46.98 -17.40 -10.19
C ARG A 296 -46.59 -16.03 -9.66
N ASP A 297 -47.29 -15.52 -8.65
CA ASP A 297 -46.97 -14.23 -8.02
C ASP A 297 -45.69 -14.31 -7.20
N TRP A 298 -45.43 -15.47 -6.59
CA TRP A 298 -44.17 -15.76 -5.93
C TRP A 298 -42.98 -15.69 -6.91
N LEU A 299 -43.07 -16.35 -8.07
CA LEU A 299 -42.01 -16.29 -9.09
C LEU A 299 -41.76 -14.87 -9.60
N LYS A 300 -42.81 -14.05 -9.74
CA LYS A 300 -42.68 -12.64 -10.14
C LYS A 300 -42.00 -11.76 -9.11
N SER A 301 -41.89 -12.19 -7.85
CA SER A 301 -41.19 -11.42 -6.83
C SER A 301 -39.65 -11.52 -6.93
N TYR A 302 -39.12 -12.49 -7.67
CA TYR A 302 -37.67 -12.62 -7.88
C TYR A 302 -37.07 -11.45 -8.69
N PRO A 303 -37.59 -11.10 -9.89
CA PRO A 303 -37.08 -9.97 -10.65
C PRO A 303 -37.14 -8.63 -9.90
N ASP A 304 -38.17 -8.43 -9.05
CA ASP A 304 -38.30 -7.22 -8.23
C ASP A 304 -37.17 -7.13 -7.19
N GLU A 305 -36.78 -8.26 -6.59
CA GLU A 305 -35.66 -8.33 -5.64
C GLU A 305 -34.29 -8.18 -6.34
N GLU A 306 -34.17 -8.65 -7.60
CA GLU A 306 -32.95 -8.51 -8.40
C GLU A 306 -32.76 -7.07 -8.91
N LEU A 307 -33.81 -6.44 -9.44
CA LEU A 307 -33.80 -5.03 -9.87
C LEU A 307 -33.58 -4.06 -8.71
N GLY A 308 -34.03 -4.41 -7.51
CA GLY A 308 -33.78 -3.66 -6.29
C GLY A 308 -32.34 -3.77 -5.76
N SER A 309 -31.46 -4.54 -6.41
CA SER A 309 -30.10 -4.83 -5.94
C SER A 309 -29.04 -4.26 -6.88
N THR A 310 -28.49 -3.10 -6.55
CA THR A 310 -27.36 -2.48 -7.27
C THR A 310 -26.00 -2.75 -6.62
N GLU A 311 -25.94 -3.53 -5.53
CA GLU A 311 -24.70 -3.81 -4.77
C GLU A 311 -23.90 -4.99 -5.36
N PRO A 312 -22.76 -4.78 -6.04
CA PRO A 312 -22.00 -5.87 -6.67
C PRO A 312 -21.33 -6.80 -5.66
N LEU A 313 -21.14 -6.36 -4.42
CA LEU A 313 -20.51 -7.17 -3.35
C LEU A 313 -21.51 -8.05 -2.59
N LYS A 314 -22.81 -7.89 -2.86
CA LYS A 314 -23.88 -8.69 -2.24
C LYS A 314 -24.86 -9.17 -3.30
N PRO A 315 -24.42 -10.02 -4.23
CA PRO A 315 -25.31 -10.58 -5.24
C PRO A 315 -26.53 -11.24 -4.59
N LEU A 316 -27.68 -11.11 -5.24
CA LEU A 316 -28.86 -11.92 -4.94
C LEU A 316 -28.60 -13.36 -5.40
N VAL A 317 -28.59 -14.29 -4.46
CA VAL A 317 -28.36 -15.72 -4.70
C VAL A 317 -29.65 -16.48 -4.44
N LEU A 318 -30.13 -17.19 -5.46
CA LEU A 318 -31.26 -18.09 -5.35
C LEU A 318 -30.82 -19.42 -4.75
N ILE A 319 -31.41 -19.80 -3.62
CA ILE A 319 -31.08 -21.03 -2.90
C ILE A 319 -32.25 -22.00 -2.98
N GLU A 320 -32.05 -23.14 -3.62
CA GLU A 320 -33.05 -24.21 -3.65
C GLU A 320 -33.32 -24.71 -2.22
N VAL A 321 -34.56 -24.60 -1.77
CA VAL A 321 -34.98 -25.02 -0.44
C VAL A 321 -36.02 -26.14 -0.56
N ARG A 322 -35.75 -27.26 0.11
CA ARG A 322 -36.69 -28.37 0.27
C ARG A 322 -37.34 -28.29 1.64
N PHE A 323 -38.64 -28.57 1.70
CA PHE A 323 -39.43 -28.51 2.92
C PHE A 323 -38.93 -29.48 3.99
N GLU A 324 -38.51 -30.68 3.59
CA GLU A 324 -38.01 -31.70 4.52
C GLU A 324 -36.69 -31.30 5.17
N ASP A 325 -35.73 -30.81 4.39
CA ASP A 325 -34.43 -30.36 4.90
C ASP A 325 -34.63 -29.19 5.87
N PHE A 326 -35.50 -28.23 5.52
CA PHE A 326 -35.88 -27.14 6.40
C PHE A 326 -36.53 -27.64 7.70
N ALA A 327 -37.50 -28.55 7.59
CA ALA A 327 -38.24 -29.09 8.73
C ALA A 327 -37.34 -29.88 9.69
N GLN A 328 -36.30 -30.54 9.18
CA GLN A 328 -35.29 -31.23 9.99
C GLN A 328 -34.33 -30.25 10.67
N TRP A 329 -33.95 -29.17 9.99
CA TRP A 329 -33.05 -28.16 10.52
C TRP A 329 -33.70 -27.30 11.62
N ILE A 330 -34.96 -26.90 11.44
CA ILE A 330 -35.63 -25.97 12.35
C ILE A 330 -36.05 -26.63 13.65
N LYS A 331 -35.56 -26.10 14.77
CA LYS A 331 -35.89 -26.60 16.12
C LYS A 331 -37.24 -26.08 16.66
N LYS A 332 -37.83 -25.07 16.01
CA LYS A 332 -39.08 -24.44 16.42
C LYS A 332 -40.27 -25.32 16.04
N PRO A 333 -41.35 -25.35 16.84
CA PRO A 333 -42.59 -26.04 16.43
C PRO A 333 -43.22 -25.35 15.22
N LYS A 334 -43.87 -26.14 14.35
CA LYS A 334 -44.46 -25.70 13.08
C LYS A 334 -45.38 -24.47 13.20
N THR A 335 -46.09 -24.34 14.32
CA THR A 335 -46.99 -23.21 14.59
C THR A 335 -46.29 -21.87 14.79
N ARG A 336 -44.97 -21.87 14.98
CA ARG A 336 -44.14 -20.67 15.18
C ARG A 336 -43.21 -20.38 14.01
N TRP A 337 -43.32 -21.12 12.91
CA TRP A 337 -42.50 -20.88 11.74
C TRP A 337 -42.88 -19.55 11.08
N LEU A 338 -41.86 -18.79 10.69
CA LEU A 338 -41.95 -17.52 10.00
C LEU A 338 -41.19 -17.61 8.67
N PHE A 339 -41.54 -16.75 7.72
CA PHE A 339 -40.81 -16.67 6.46
C PHE A 339 -39.33 -16.31 6.66
N SER A 340 -39.00 -15.53 7.70
CA SER A 340 -37.60 -15.23 8.07
C SER A 340 -36.80 -16.49 8.38
N ASP A 341 -37.43 -17.54 8.93
CA ASP A 341 -36.76 -18.81 9.21
C ASP A 341 -36.32 -19.51 7.92
N ILE A 342 -37.11 -19.41 6.84
CA ILE A 342 -36.70 -19.92 5.51
C ILE A 342 -35.48 -19.14 5.00
N GLY A 343 -35.43 -17.83 5.27
CA GLY A 343 -34.29 -16.97 4.94
C GLY A 343 -33.02 -17.34 5.72
N GLU A 344 -33.15 -17.61 7.01
CA GLU A 344 -32.05 -18.12 7.87
C GLU A 344 -31.54 -19.47 7.35
N PHE A 345 -32.44 -20.41 7.05
CA PHE A 345 -32.06 -21.70 6.46
C PHE A 345 -31.36 -21.55 5.11
N SER A 346 -31.86 -20.66 4.25
CA SER A 346 -31.23 -20.37 2.95
C SER A 346 -29.80 -19.82 3.11
N SER A 347 -29.58 -18.99 4.14
CA SER A 347 -28.28 -18.44 4.49
C SER A 347 -27.31 -19.53 4.99
N GLU A 348 -27.81 -20.48 5.78
CA GLU A 348 -27.03 -21.64 6.24
C GLU A 348 -26.61 -22.54 5.07
N VAL A 349 -27.52 -22.83 4.14
CA VAL A 349 -27.22 -23.61 2.93
C VAL A 349 -26.21 -22.88 2.06
N LEU A 350 -26.34 -21.56 1.90
CA LEU A 350 -25.34 -20.75 1.21
C LEU A 350 -23.97 -20.87 1.88
N HIS A 351 -23.91 -20.72 3.21
CA HIS A 351 -22.67 -20.79 3.97
C HIS A 351 -21.95 -22.13 3.76
N HIS A 352 -22.66 -23.26 3.91
CA HIS A 352 -22.07 -24.59 3.69
C HIS A 352 -21.56 -24.78 2.25
N ARG A 353 -22.32 -24.35 1.24
CA ARG A 353 -21.87 -24.42 -0.17
C ARG A 353 -20.65 -23.54 -0.41
N ALA A 354 -20.64 -22.34 0.17
CA ALA A 354 -19.52 -21.42 0.03
C ALA A 354 -18.25 -22.00 0.67
N MET A 355 -18.34 -22.57 1.88
CA MET A 355 -17.19 -23.19 2.54
C MET A 355 -16.57 -24.31 1.70
N SER A 356 -17.40 -25.20 1.12
CA SER A 356 -16.92 -26.24 0.20
C SER A 356 -16.20 -25.66 -1.02
N LEU A 357 -16.74 -24.62 -1.65
CA LEU A 357 -16.10 -23.95 -2.78
C LEU A 357 -14.77 -23.27 -2.41
N LEU A 358 -14.68 -22.72 -1.20
CA LEU A 358 -13.47 -22.07 -0.69
C LEU A 358 -12.36 -23.08 -0.40
N GLU A 359 -12.71 -24.25 0.14
CA GLU A 359 -11.77 -25.36 0.36
C GLU A 359 -11.21 -25.90 -0.96
N ASP A 360 -12.03 -25.95 -2.00
CA ASP A 360 -11.65 -26.45 -3.33
C ASP A 360 -11.00 -25.39 -4.25
N ALA A 361 -10.93 -24.13 -3.81
CA ALA A 361 -10.40 -23.03 -4.62
C ALA A 361 -8.91 -23.17 -4.89
N LYS A 362 -8.48 -22.84 -6.12
CA LYS A 362 -7.09 -23.03 -6.56
C LYS A 362 -6.50 -21.79 -7.22
N GLU A 363 -5.19 -21.65 -7.11
CA GLU A 363 -4.47 -20.65 -7.86
C GLU A 363 -4.45 -21.05 -9.35
N LYS A 364 -4.84 -20.12 -10.22
CA LYS A 364 -4.98 -20.38 -11.66
C LYS A 364 -3.66 -20.88 -12.28
N GLU A 365 -2.54 -20.29 -11.88
CA GLU A 365 -1.21 -20.61 -12.40
C GLU A 365 -0.70 -22.00 -11.98
N GLN A 366 -1.20 -22.51 -10.85
CA GLN A 366 -0.84 -23.84 -10.35
C GLN A 366 -1.79 -24.94 -10.83
N THR A 367 -2.83 -24.57 -11.59
CA THR A 367 -3.89 -25.49 -12.01
C THR A 367 -3.60 -26.05 -13.40
N LEU A 368 -3.30 -27.35 -13.47
CA LEU A 368 -3.00 -28.05 -14.73
C LEU A 368 -4.22 -28.24 -15.64
N VAL A 369 -5.41 -28.38 -15.04
CA VAL A 369 -6.68 -28.60 -15.76
C VAL A 369 -7.65 -27.49 -15.38
N VAL A 370 -7.88 -26.59 -16.32
CA VAL A 370 -8.82 -25.47 -16.16
C VAL A 370 -10.22 -25.94 -16.58
N PRO A 371 -11.24 -25.85 -15.71
CA PRO A 371 -12.62 -26.17 -16.09
C PRO A 371 -13.16 -25.22 -17.17
N LEU A 372 -14.16 -25.69 -17.92
CA LEU A 372 -14.82 -24.86 -18.95
C LEU A 372 -15.48 -23.63 -18.32
N ASP A 373 -16.19 -23.79 -17.20
CA ASP A 373 -16.85 -22.69 -16.49
C ASP A 373 -16.26 -22.52 -15.08
N TYR A 374 -15.84 -21.30 -14.74
CA TYR A 374 -15.30 -20.97 -13.42
C TYR A 374 -15.53 -19.51 -13.05
N ILE A 375 -15.46 -19.21 -11.75
CA ILE A 375 -15.33 -17.84 -11.25
C ILE A 375 -13.84 -17.53 -11.10
N HIS A 376 -13.37 -16.43 -11.70
CA HIS A 376 -12.00 -15.96 -11.59
C HIS A 376 -11.91 -14.74 -10.68
N LEU A 377 -11.24 -14.89 -9.54
CA LEU A 377 -10.87 -13.78 -8.66
C LEU A 377 -9.46 -13.29 -9.01
N ILE A 378 -9.31 -12.01 -9.35
CA ILE A 378 -8.01 -11.37 -9.52
C ILE A 378 -7.83 -10.35 -8.40
N VAL A 379 -6.84 -10.57 -7.53
CA VAL A 379 -6.53 -9.68 -6.41
C VAL A 379 -5.20 -8.99 -6.66
N ASN A 380 -5.18 -7.67 -6.51
CA ASN A 380 -3.96 -6.88 -6.48
C ASN A 380 -3.59 -6.65 -5.02
N GLU A 381 -2.58 -7.36 -4.54
CA GLU A 381 -2.01 -7.19 -3.20
C GLU A 381 -1.05 -5.99 -3.22
N VAL A 382 -1.43 -4.88 -2.59
CA VAL A 382 -0.66 -3.62 -2.67
C VAL A 382 0.05 -3.31 -1.36
N GLY A 383 1.38 -3.27 -1.41
CA GLY A 383 2.22 -2.93 -0.26
C GLY A 383 2.04 -3.90 0.92
N ASN A 384 2.21 -3.38 2.14
CA ASN A 384 2.27 -4.17 3.36
C ASN A 384 0.93 -4.27 4.11
N ASP A 385 -0.13 -3.61 3.64
CA ASP A 385 -1.45 -3.60 4.30
C ASP A 385 -2.59 -4.02 3.37
N LYS A 386 -3.37 -5.00 3.80
CA LYS A 386 -4.55 -5.53 3.09
C LYS A 386 -5.60 -4.47 2.78
N ALA A 387 -5.68 -3.38 3.56
CA ALA A 387 -6.62 -2.29 3.30
C ALA A 387 -6.38 -1.58 1.94
N ASN A 388 -5.20 -1.76 1.36
CA ASN A 388 -4.81 -1.18 0.07
C ASN A 388 -5.16 -2.08 -1.12
N ASP A 389 -5.70 -3.27 -0.87
CA ASP A 389 -6.00 -4.23 -1.92
C ASP A 389 -7.24 -3.86 -2.70
N PHE A 390 -7.25 -4.28 -3.95
CA PHE A 390 -8.44 -4.23 -4.78
C PHE A 390 -8.51 -5.45 -5.68
N ALA A 391 -9.73 -5.89 -5.96
CA ALA A 391 -9.98 -7.09 -6.71
C ALA A 391 -11.04 -6.90 -7.78
N SER A 392 -10.99 -7.79 -8.77
CA SER A 392 -12.04 -7.96 -9.77
C SER A 392 -12.44 -9.44 -9.81
N ILE A 393 -13.72 -9.68 -10.05
CA ILE A 393 -14.33 -11.01 -10.11
C ILE A 393 -14.99 -11.16 -11.47
N TYR A 394 -14.66 -12.24 -12.17
CA TYR A 394 -15.18 -12.55 -13.50
C TYR A 394 -15.86 -13.91 -13.51
N PHE A 395 -16.91 -14.03 -14.30
CA PHE A 395 -17.36 -15.33 -14.80
C PHE A 395 -16.61 -15.64 -16.09
N VAL A 396 -15.98 -16.80 -16.16
CA VAL A 396 -15.25 -17.25 -17.33
C VAL A 396 -15.88 -18.53 -17.85
N SER A 397 -16.11 -18.57 -19.16
CA SER A 397 -16.54 -19.74 -19.92
C SER A 397 -15.60 -19.93 -21.10
N GLU A 398 -14.78 -20.97 -21.04
CA GLU A 398 -13.81 -21.37 -22.06
C GLU A 398 -14.34 -22.60 -22.79
N VAL A 399 -14.98 -22.38 -23.94
CA VAL A 399 -15.41 -23.46 -24.84
C VAL A 399 -14.45 -23.47 -26.04
N PRO A 400 -14.07 -24.62 -26.62
CA PRO A 400 -13.18 -24.62 -27.79
C PRO A 400 -13.67 -23.68 -28.90
N GLY A 401 -12.86 -22.67 -29.23
CA GLY A 401 -13.18 -21.64 -30.23
C GLY A 401 -13.99 -20.43 -29.72
N PHE A 402 -14.36 -20.39 -28.43
CA PHE A 402 -15.10 -19.27 -27.83
C PHE A 402 -14.72 -19.08 -26.35
N GLU A 403 -14.07 -17.95 -26.05
CA GLU A 403 -13.80 -17.51 -24.68
C GLU A 403 -14.75 -16.36 -24.32
N ARG A 404 -15.49 -16.51 -23.22
CA ARG A 404 -16.29 -15.46 -22.62
C ARG A 404 -15.75 -15.12 -21.24
N LYS A 405 -15.42 -13.85 -21.03
CA LYS A 405 -15.07 -13.29 -19.73
C LYS A 405 -16.00 -12.14 -19.40
N GLU A 406 -16.92 -12.38 -18.47
CA GLU A 406 -17.93 -11.40 -18.04
C GLU A 406 -17.54 -10.77 -16.70
N PRO A 407 -17.44 -9.43 -16.59
CA PRO A 407 -17.19 -8.78 -15.31
C PRO A 407 -18.40 -8.89 -14.38
N LEU A 408 -18.17 -9.38 -13.17
CA LEU A 408 -19.17 -9.44 -12.09
C LEU A 408 -18.91 -8.35 -11.04
N VAL A 409 -17.64 -8.13 -10.72
CA VAL A 409 -17.16 -7.04 -9.87
C VAL A 409 -15.88 -6.51 -10.50
N GLU A 410 -15.76 -5.19 -10.67
CA GLU A 410 -14.55 -4.58 -11.23
C GLU A 410 -13.96 -3.59 -10.26
N ASN A 411 -12.65 -3.74 -10.01
CA ASN A 411 -11.83 -2.82 -9.22
C ASN A 411 -12.51 -2.39 -7.90
N ALA A 412 -12.98 -3.36 -7.11
CA ALA A 412 -13.54 -3.07 -5.78
C ALA A 412 -12.44 -3.14 -4.72
N LYS A 413 -12.48 -2.26 -3.70
CA LYS A 413 -11.58 -2.33 -2.52
C LYS A 413 -11.89 -3.63 -1.76
N LEU A 414 -11.12 -4.69 -2.02
CA LEU A 414 -11.32 -6.04 -1.54
C LEU A 414 -9.95 -6.70 -1.39
N PHE A 415 -9.62 -7.13 -0.18
CA PHE A 415 -8.48 -8.01 0.07
C PHE A 415 -8.86 -9.47 -0.17
N PHE A 416 -7.85 -10.32 -0.31
CA PHE A 416 -7.99 -11.69 -0.80
C PHE A 416 -9.09 -12.51 -0.11
N GLU A 417 -9.06 -12.62 1.23
CA GLU A 417 -10.01 -13.47 1.93
C GLU A 417 -11.46 -12.99 1.77
N TYR A 418 -11.70 -11.68 1.77
CA TYR A 418 -13.03 -11.13 1.53
C TYR A 418 -13.47 -11.31 0.07
N GLY A 419 -12.55 -11.07 -0.89
CA GLY A 419 -12.79 -11.30 -2.31
C GLY A 419 -13.16 -12.75 -2.63
N MET A 420 -12.52 -13.72 -1.96
CA MET A 420 -12.83 -15.14 -2.07
C MET A 420 -14.27 -15.45 -1.63
N ALA A 421 -14.72 -14.88 -0.51
CA ALA A 421 -16.10 -15.07 -0.04
C ALA A 421 -17.14 -14.50 -1.03
N VAL A 422 -16.89 -13.32 -1.60
CA VAL A 422 -17.74 -12.73 -2.65
C VAL A 422 -17.72 -13.59 -3.92
N ALA A 423 -16.55 -14.11 -4.32
CA ALA A 423 -16.43 -15.00 -5.47
C ALA A 423 -17.23 -16.31 -5.28
N ALA A 424 -17.24 -16.87 -4.07
CA ALA A 424 -18.06 -18.04 -3.73
C ALA A 424 -19.55 -17.76 -3.87
N ALA A 425 -20.02 -16.60 -3.42
CA ALA A 425 -21.42 -16.19 -3.62
C ALA A 425 -21.79 -16.13 -5.12
N TYR A 426 -20.90 -15.59 -5.96
CA TYR A 426 -21.11 -15.56 -7.41
C TYR A 426 -21.06 -16.94 -8.06
N ALA A 427 -20.17 -17.84 -7.59
CA ALA A 427 -20.10 -19.21 -8.07
C ALA A 427 -21.43 -19.94 -7.83
N ILE A 428 -22.00 -19.79 -6.63
CA ILE A 428 -23.32 -20.35 -6.31
C ILE A 428 -24.42 -19.70 -7.16
N LYS A 429 -24.41 -18.37 -7.32
CA LYS A 429 -25.38 -17.66 -8.18
C LYS A 429 -25.35 -18.18 -9.63
N ARG A 430 -24.16 -18.45 -10.16
CA ARG A 430 -23.95 -18.91 -11.55
C ARG A 430 -24.04 -20.43 -11.69
N LYS A 431 -24.24 -21.18 -10.60
CA LYS A 431 -24.24 -22.65 -10.56
C LYS A 431 -22.92 -23.26 -11.07
N VAL A 432 -21.81 -22.63 -10.68
CA VAL A 432 -20.45 -23.03 -11.03
C VAL A 432 -19.77 -23.61 -9.80
N ASN A 433 -19.03 -24.71 -9.99
CA ASN A 433 -18.42 -25.47 -8.89
C ASN A 433 -16.92 -25.19 -8.69
N THR A 434 -16.36 -24.19 -9.37
CA THR A 434 -14.92 -23.91 -9.31
C THR A 434 -14.63 -22.42 -9.21
N ILE A 435 -13.74 -22.09 -8.29
CA ILE A 435 -13.15 -20.75 -8.12
C ILE A 435 -11.67 -20.88 -8.41
N LEU A 436 -11.20 -20.11 -9.38
CA LEU A 436 -9.77 -19.90 -9.61
C LEU A 436 -9.39 -18.50 -9.14
N PHE A 437 -8.21 -18.35 -8.56
CA PHE A 437 -7.71 -17.04 -8.16
C PHE A 437 -6.32 -16.73 -8.72
N THR A 438 -6.02 -15.45 -8.86
CA THR A 438 -4.69 -14.93 -9.22
C THR A 438 -4.34 -13.81 -8.25
N LYS A 439 -3.14 -13.86 -7.67
CA LYS A 439 -2.61 -12.81 -6.79
C LYS A 439 -1.52 -12.04 -7.52
N VAL A 440 -1.78 -10.77 -7.82
CA VAL A 440 -0.78 -9.85 -8.37
C VAL A 440 -0.18 -9.06 -7.21
N ARG A 441 1.06 -9.36 -6.85
CA ARG A 441 1.77 -8.63 -5.79
C ARG A 441 2.41 -7.37 -6.33
N ILE A 442 2.12 -6.25 -5.69
CA ILE A 442 2.61 -4.92 -6.04
C ILE A 442 3.39 -4.41 -4.83
N ARG A 443 4.71 -4.48 -4.93
CA ARG A 443 5.67 -3.96 -3.96
C ARG A 443 6.44 -2.79 -4.54
#